data_AF-A0A9N9FGU2-F1
#
_entry.id   AF-A0A9N9FGU2-F1
#
_cell.length_a   1.000
_cell.length_b   1.000
_cell.length_c   1.000
_cell.angle_alpha   90.00
_cell.angle_beta   90.00
_cell.angle_gamma   90.00
#
_symmetry.space_group_name_H-M   'P 1'
#
loop_
_entity.id
_entity.type
_entity.pdbx_description
1 polymer ?
#
loop_
_entity_poly.entity_id
_entity_poly.type
_entity_poly.pdbx_seq_one_letter_code
_entity_poly.pdbx_strand_id
1 'polypeptide(L)'
;EGVKTPNYFGSVVQASTLKLGVDPKGNDVYIPFNQILPMVHPNDLVLGGWDINSFNLAQAMERAQVLDYDLQRQLAPKLEKMIPLPSIYYPDFIAANQSDRADNLIPGNNKKEHLEHIRNDIRQFKIANQLDKVIVVWTANTERYAEIIPGVNDTAENILGAVEQSHPEIAPSTIFALACILEKTPFINGSPQNTFVPGCIELAERERVYIGGDDFKSGQTKVKSVLVDFLVNAGIKPIGITSYNHLGNNDGKNLSAPQQFRSKEISKSNVVDDMVAANQILYEPGEHPDHVVVIKYVPAVGDSKRALDEYVSEIFMGGKNTISLYNTCEDSLLASPLILDLAIITELMTRIEYRTDDAAEFAPFDAVLSILSFMLKAPLVPVGTPVVNALSKQRMAMENLFRACIGLAPQNEMLLEHKAPSQRNI
;
A
#
# COMPACT_ATOMS: atom_id res chain seq x y z
N GLU A 1 12.37 -28.69 7.17
CA GLU A 1 12.49 -28.14 8.54
C GLU A 1 11.47 -28.72 9.53
N GLY A 2 10.73 -29.78 9.18
CA GLY A 2 9.67 -30.31 10.04
C GLY A 2 8.37 -29.51 9.93
N VAL A 3 7.44 -29.78 10.85
CA VAL A 3 6.11 -29.12 10.89
C VAL A 3 6.27 -27.64 11.25
N LYS A 4 5.60 -26.77 10.49
CA LYS A 4 5.50 -25.33 10.77
C LYS A 4 4.07 -24.97 11.16
N THR A 5 3.91 -23.93 11.98
CA THR A 5 2.59 -23.41 12.38
C THR A 5 2.25 -22.13 11.62
N PRO A 6 0.98 -21.93 11.20
CA PRO A 6 0.53 -20.67 10.61
C PRO A 6 0.79 -19.47 11.53
N ASN A 7 1.10 -18.33 10.94
CA ASN A 7 1.37 -17.06 11.63
C ASN A 7 1.12 -15.86 10.69
N TYR A 8 1.23 -14.64 11.23
CA TYR A 8 1.10 -13.39 10.49
C TYR A 8 2.42 -12.61 10.42
N PHE A 9 3.56 -13.31 10.27
CA PHE A 9 4.84 -12.61 10.14
C PHE A 9 4.87 -11.71 8.91
N GLY A 10 5.54 -10.56 9.03
CA GLY A 10 5.55 -9.51 8.02
C GLY A 10 4.48 -8.43 8.21
N SER A 11 3.43 -8.69 9.01
CA SER A 11 2.43 -7.69 9.40
C SER A 11 2.96 -6.80 10.52
N VAL A 12 2.91 -5.48 10.34
CA VAL A 12 3.28 -4.53 11.40
C VAL A 12 2.27 -4.55 12.54
N VAL A 13 1.00 -4.80 12.23
CA VAL A 13 -0.07 -4.82 13.23
C VAL A 13 0.00 -6.09 14.09
N GLN A 14 0.21 -7.25 13.47
CA GLN A 14 0.14 -8.55 14.17
C GLN A 14 1.47 -9.05 14.71
N ALA A 15 2.60 -8.62 14.13
CA ALA A 15 3.93 -9.18 14.43
C ALA A 15 4.98 -8.11 14.80
N SER A 16 4.55 -6.91 15.19
CA SER A 16 5.45 -5.89 15.74
C SER A 16 5.01 -5.41 17.12
N THR A 17 5.89 -4.67 17.80
CA THR A 17 5.66 -4.08 19.11
C THR A 17 5.91 -2.59 19.09
N LEU A 18 5.32 -1.85 20.02
CA LEU A 18 5.63 -0.44 20.26
C LEU A 18 6.00 -0.20 21.72
N LYS A 19 6.79 0.84 21.98
CA LYS A 19 7.23 1.19 23.33
C LYS A 19 6.09 1.92 24.04
N LEU A 20 5.58 1.35 25.12
CA LEU A 20 4.54 1.98 25.93
C LEU A 20 5.15 3.06 26.83
N GLY A 21 6.26 2.72 27.51
CA GLY A 21 6.95 3.57 28.45
C GLY A 21 8.14 2.84 29.07
N VAL A 22 8.45 3.16 30.33
CA VAL A 22 9.51 2.50 31.12
C VAL A 22 8.95 1.91 32.41
N ASP A 23 9.55 0.82 32.90
CA ASP A 23 9.21 0.21 34.19
C ASP A 23 9.85 0.98 35.38
N PRO A 24 9.54 0.63 36.64
CA PRO A 24 10.16 1.28 37.81
C PRO A 24 11.69 1.13 37.92
N LYS A 25 12.30 0.25 37.11
CA LYS A 25 13.76 0.06 37.03
C LYS A 25 14.36 0.83 35.85
N GLY A 26 13.54 1.56 35.09
CA GLY A 26 13.96 2.31 33.90
C GLY A 26 14.18 1.43 32.67
N ASN A 27 13.63 0.21 32.61
CA ASN A 27 13.67 -0.60 31.39
C ASN A 27 12.49 -0.28 30.50
N ASP A 28 12.71 -0.28 29.18
CA ASP A 28 11.65 -0.11 28.21
C ASP A 28 10.60 -1.22 28.30
N VAL A 29 9.33 -0.82 28.31
CA VAL A 29 8.18 -1.72 28.27
C VAL A 29 7.55 -1.66 26.89
N TYR A 30 7.58 -2.78 26.18
CA TYR A 30 6.97 -2.92 24.86
C TYR A 30 5.69 -3.74 24.93
N ILE A 31 4.71 -3.37 24.11
CA ILE A 31 3.46 -4.13 23.93
C ILE A 31 3.28 -4.50 22.46
N PRO A 32 2.56 -5.59 22.14
CA PRO A 32 2.12 -5.86 20.77
C PRO A 32 1.38 -4.67 20.16
N PHE A 33 1.66 -4.38 18.88
CA PHE A 33 1.14 -3.19 18.21
C PHE A 33 -0.40 -3.17 18.20
N ASN A 34 -1.04 -4.31 17.96
CA ASN A 34 -2.50 -4.47 17.99
C ASN A 34 -3.14 -4.36 19.40
N GLN A 35 -2.37 -4.16 20.48
CA GLN A 35 -2.89 -4.01 21.83
C GLN A 35 -2.98 -2.54 22.28
N ILE A 36 -2.47 -1.58 21.49
CA ILE A 36 -2.58 -0.15 21.83
C ILE A 36 -4.01 0.37 21.74
N LEU A 37 -4.77 -0.13 20.77
CA LEU A 37 -6.16 0.21 20.48
C LEU A 37 -6.88 -1.06 20.03
N PRO A 38 -8.21 -1.18 20.23
CA PRO A 38 -8.96 -2.34 19.78
C PRO A 38 -8.98 -2.38 18.25
N MET A 39 -8.27 -3.34 17.66
CA MET A 39 -8.17 -3.56 16.21
C MET A 39 -8.83 -4.89 15.83
N VAL A 40 -9.41 -4.95 14.63
CA VAL A 40 -9.92 -6.22 14.06
C VAL A 40 -8.78 -7.22 13.92
N HIS A 41 -9.02 -8.47 14.30
CA HIS A 41 -8.05 -9.54 14.09
C HIS A 41 -8.24 -10.15 12.69
N PRO A 42 -7.17 -10.50 11.94
CA PRO A 42 -7.30 -11.02 10.58
C PRO A 42 -8.16 -12.30 10.46
N ASN A 43 -8.26 -13.10 11.51
CA ASN A 43 -9.14 -14.29 11.56
C ASN A 43 -10.64 -13.96 11.48
N ASP A 44 -11.03 -12.72 11.79
CA ASP A 44 -12.42 -12.28 11.81
C ASP A 44 -12.84 -11.65 10.47
N LEU A 45 -11.93 -11.58 9.49
CA LEU A 45 -12.21 -11.02 8.18
C LEU A 45 -13.03 -11.99 7.33
N VAL A 46 -14.14 -11.50 6.79
CA VAL A 46 -14.90 -12.19 5.74
C VAL A 46 -14.35 -11.76 4.38
N LEU A 47 -13.85 -12.72 3.60
CA LEU A 47 -13.20 -12.46 2.32
C LEU A 47 -14.16 -12.72 1.14
N GLY A 48 -14.19 -11.77 0.22
CA GLY A 48 -14.84 -11.87 -1.09
C GLY A 48 -14.07 -11.01 -2.11
N GLY A 49 -14.53 -10.95 -3.34
CA GLY A 49 -13.93 -10.07 -4.35
C GLY A 49 -14.18 -10.53 -5.77
N TRP A 50 -13.48 -9.88 -6.69
CA TRP A 50 -13.64 -10.02 -8.14
C TRP A 50 -12.32 -10.41 -8.78
N ASP A 51 -12.37 -11.24 -9.82
CA ASP A 51 -11.22 -11.51 -10.70
C ASP A 51 -11.76 -11.69 -12.12
N ILE A 52 -11.00 -11.22 -13.11
CA ILE A 52 -11.30 -11.45 -14.54
C ILE A 52 -11.16 -12.93 -14.91
N ASN A 53 -10.61 -13.75 -14.01
CA ASN A 53 -10.46 -15.18 -14.18
C ASN A 53 -11.40 -15.98 -13.25
N SER A 54 -11.99 -17.06 -13.79
CA SER A 54 -13.01 -17.88 -13.15
C SER A 54 -12.49 -18.91 -12.14
N PHE A 55 -11.17 -19.02 -11.95
CA PHE A 55 -10.59 -20.01 -11.06
C PHE A 55 -11.04 -19.79 -9.62
N ASN A 56 -11.42 -20.88 -8.95
CA ASN A 56 -11.60 -20.86 -7.51
C ASN A 56 -10.24 -20.65 -6.79
N LEU A 57 -10.26 -20.32 -5.51
CA LEU A 57 -9.04 -20.00 -4.78
C LEU A 57 -8.07 -21.17 -4.60
N ALA A 58 -8.52 -22.43 -4.71
CA ALA A 58 -7.61 -23.58 -4.70
C ALA A 58 -6.82 -23.67 -6.01
N GLN A 59 -7.49 -23.51 -7.15
CA GLN A 59 -6.85 -23.43 -8.47
C GLN A 59 -5.95 -22.19 -8.57
N ALA A 60 -6.37 -21.06 -7.99
CA ALA A 60 -5.55 -19.85 -7.92
C ALA A 60 -4.28 -20.05 -7.08
N MET A 61 -4.38 -20.76 -5.95
CA MET A 61 -3.24 -21.10 -5.08
C MET A 61 -2.24 -22.02 -5.79
N GLU A 62 -2.73 -23.06 -6.50
CA GLU A 62 -1.89 -23.93 -7.33
C GLU A 62 -1.17 -23.15 -8.43
N ARG A 63 -1.89 -22.26 -9.13
CA ARG A 63 -1.32 -21.38 -10.17
C ARG A 63 -0.28 -20.41 -9.61
N ALA A 64 -0.49 -19.89 -8.41
CA ALA A 64 0.39 -18.89 -7.80
C ALA A 64 1.72 -19.49 -7.33
N GLN A 65 1.76 -20.77 -6.94
CA GLN A 65 2.97 -21.48 -6.50
C GLN A 65 3.69 -20.80 -5.32
N VAL A 66 2.94 -20.20 -4.41
CA VAL A 66 3.48 -19.44 -3.26
C VAL A 66 3.56 -20.31 -2.01
N LEU A 67 2.46 -20.96 -1.64
CA LEU A 67 2.36 -21.72 -0.41
C LEU A 67 3.02 -23.10 -0.55
N ASP A 68 3.53 -23.64 0.55
CA ASP A 68 4.06 -25.00 0.58
C ASP A 68 3.00 -26.02 0.13
N TYR A 69 3.41 -27.02 -0.65
CA TYR A 69 2.51 -27.98 -1.27
C TYR A 69 1.62 -28.71 -0.26
N ASP A 70 2.12 -29.05 0.93
CA ASP A 70 1.29 -29.74 1.93
C ASP A 70 0.24 -28.80 2.51
N LEU A 71 0.57 -27.52 2.71
CA LEU A 71 -0.42 -26.51 3.11
C LEU A 71 -1.48 -26.31 2.04
N GLN A 72 -1.10 -26.34 0.75
CA GLN A 72 -2.07 -26.28 -0.35
C GLN A 72 -3.08 -27.44 -0.26
N ARG A 73 -2.60 -28.67 -0.04
CA ARG A 73 -3.47 -29.85 0.14
C ARG A 73 -4.43 -29.71 1.32
N GLN A 74 -3.97 -29.14 2.43
CA GLN A 74 -4.80 -28.93 3.61
C GLN A 74 -5.88 -27.86 3.38
N LEU A 75 -5.57 -26.81 2.61
CA LEU A 75 -6.48 -25.68 2.35
C LEU A 75 -7.44 -25.90 1.18
N ALA A 76 -7.09 -26.76 0.20
CA ALA A 76 -7.88 -26.97 -1.00
C ALA A 76 -9.39 -27.21 -0.73
N PRO A 77 -9.82 -28.09 0.20
CA PRO A 77 -11.25 -28.32 0.44
C PRO A 77 -12.03 -27.09 0.94
N LYS A 78 -11.33 -26.10 1.51
CA LYS A 78 -11.91 -24.82 1.93
C LYS A 78 -11.92 -23.82 0.78
N LEU A 79 -10.79 -23.72 0.06
CA LEU A 79 -10.58 -22.71 -0.98
C LEU A 79 -11.29 -23.01 -2.30
N GLU A 80 -11.60 -24.28 -2.61
CA GLU A 80 -12.38 -24.67 -3.79
C GLU A 80 -13.79 -24.05 -3.81
N LYS A 81 -14.33 -23.71 -2.64
CA LYS A 81 -15.66 -23.10 -2.47
C LYS A 81 -15.65 -21.58 -2.66
N MET A 82 -14.48 -20.97 -2.73
CA MET A 82 -14.31 -19.53 -2.86
C MET A 82 -14.04 -19.21 -4.32
N ILE A 83 -15.06 -18.69 -5.01
CA ILE A 83 -15.01 -18.35 -6.44
C ILE A 83 -15.13 -16.82 -6.56
N PRO A 84 -14.19 -16.13 -7.23
CA PRO A 84 -14.30 -14.69 -7.48
C PRO A 84 -15.54 -14.33 -8.28
N LEU A 85 -16.15 -13.19 -7.95
CA LEU A 85 -17.20 -12.59 -8.77
C LEU A 85 -16.63 -12.14 -10.15
N PRO A 86 -17.46 -12.09 -11.20
CA PRO A 86 -17.05 -11.55 -12.50
C PRO A 86 -16.60 -10.09 -12.36
N SER A 87 -15.52 -9.72 -13.05
CA SER A 87 -14.94 -8.37 -12.93
C SER A 87 -15.08 -7.55 -14.23
N ILE A 88 -14.75 -6.26 -14.12
CA ILE A 88 -14.64 -5.35 -15.25
C ILE A 88 -13.31 -5.61 -15.96
N TYR A 89 -13.33 -5.74 -17.29
CA TYR A 89 -12.12 -5.86 -18.11
C TYR A 89 -12.14 -4.87 -19.27
N TYR A 90 -11.25 -3.88 -19.21
CA TYR A 90 -10.95 -2.97 -20.32
C TYR A 90 -9.55 -3.31 -20.85
N PRO A 91 -9.44 -3.95 -22.02
CA PRO A 91 -8.17 -4.51 -22.52
C PRO A 91 -7.03 -3.49 -22.67
N ASP A 92 -7.35 -2.22 -22.87
CA ASP A 92 -6.38 -1.15 -23.09
C ASP A 92 -5.67 -0.67 -21.81
N PHE A 93 -6.19 -1.02 -20.63
CA PHE A 93 -5.61 -0.60 -19.36
C PHE A 93 -4.52 -1.54 -18.84
N ILE A 94 -4.55 -2.81 -19.20
CA ILE A 94 -3.56 -3.82 -18.74
C ILE A 94 -2.79 -4.42 -19.93
N ALA A 95 -1.79 -5.24 -19.66
CA ALA A 95 -1.01 -5.83 -20.74
C ALA A 95 -1.88 -6.75 -21.62
N ALA A 96 -1.73 -6.65 -22.94
CA ALA A 96 -2.48 -7.48 -23.90
C ALA A 96 -2.31 -9.00 -23.65
N ASN A 97 -1.20 -9.41 -23.03
CA ASN A 97 -0.91 -10.80 -22.66
C ASN A 97 -1.77 -11.35 -21.51
N GLN A 98 -2.73 -10.56 -21.00
CA GLN A 98 -3.75 -10.96 -20.04
C GLN A 98 -5.06 -11.41 -20.71
N SER A 99 -5.21 -11.26 -22.03
CA SER A 99 -6.45 -11.63 -22.76
C SER A 99 -6.91 -13.06 -22.49
N ASP A 100 -5.98 -14.02 -22.52
CA ASP A 100 -6.30 -15.44 -22.38
C ASP A 100 -6.70 -15.83 -20.94
N ARG A 101 -6.46 -14.93 -19.97
CA ARG A 101 -6.87 -15.10 -18.57
C ARG A 101 -8.30 -14.61 -18.32
N ALA A 102 -8.81 -13.73 -19.17
CA ALA A 102 -10.07 -13.01 -18.97
C ALA A 102 -11.29 -13.83 -19.43
N ASP A 103 -11.84 -14.66 -18.55
CA ASP A 103 -13.01 -15.53 -18.80
C ASP A 103 -14.18 -15.31 -17.82
N ASN A 104 -14.03 -14.42 -16.84
CA ASN A 104 -15.01 -14.13 -15.80
C ASN A 104 -15.34 -12.62 -15.77
N LEU A 105 -16.13 -12.19 -16.75
CA LEU A 105 -16.33 -10.77 -17.05
C LEU A 105 -17.78 -10.32 -16.84
N ILE A 106 -17.96 -9.11 -16.35
CA ILE A 106 -19.25 -8.41 -16.41
C ILE A 106 -19.52 -8.07 -17.89
N PRO A 107 -20.70 -8.41 -18.43
CA PRO A 107 -20.99 -8.19 -19.85
C PRO A 107 -21.26 -6.72 -20.17
N GLY A 108 -20.94 -6.33 -21.41
CA GLY A 108 -21.21 -4.99 -21.93
C GLY A 108 -19.97 -4.09 -21.94
N ASN A 109 -20.14 -2.88 -22.47
CA ASN A 109 -19.09 -1.85 -22.55
C ASN A 109 -19.54 -0.53 -21.89
N ASN A 110 -20.72 -0.50 -21.28
CA ASN A 110 -21.28 0.69 -20.67
C ASN A 110 -20.70 0.85 -19.26
N LYS A 111 -19.83 1.85 -19.08
CA LYS A 111 -19.12 2.07 -17.81
C LYS A 111 -20.07 2.45 -16.67
N LYS A 112 -21.22 3.06 -16.97
CA LYS A 112 -22.26 3.34 -15.97
C LYS A 112 -22.93 2.07 -15.46
N GLU A 113 -23.21 1.12 -16.35
CA GLU A 113 -23.78 -0.18 -15.95
C GLU A 113 -22.78 -0.98 -15.13
N HIS A 114 -21.50 -0.95 -15.51
CA HIS A 114 -20.43 -1.55 -14.71
C HIS A 114 -20.31 -0.91 -13.32
N LEU A 115 -20.40 0.43 -13.22
CA LEU A 115 -20.41 1.13 -11.93
C LEU A 115 -21.55 0.63 -11.04
N GLU A 116 -22.78 0.60 -11.55
CA GLU A 116 -23.94 0.13 -10.77
C GLU A 116 -23.85 -1.35 -10.40
N HIS A 117 -23.24 -2.19 -11.26
CA HIS A 117 -23.00 -3.59 -10.95
C HIS A 117 -22.09 -3.74 -9.72
N ILE A 118 -20.93 -3.07 -9.71
CA ILE A 118 -19.99 -3.12 -8.57
C ILE A 118 -20.63 -2.55 -7.29
N ARG A 119 -21.40 -1.46 -7.40
CA ARG A 119 -22.16 -0.93 -6.26
C ARG A 119 -23.14 -1.96 -5.70
N ASN A 120 -23.88 -2.65 -6.57
CA ASN A 120 -24.78 -3.71 -6.13
C ASN A 120 -24.03 -4.86 -5.47
N ASP A 121 -22.90 -5.32 -6.03
CA ASP A 121 -22.10 -6.40 -5.44
C ASP A 121 -21.62 -6.05 -4.02
N ILE A 122 -21.17 -4.81 -3.79
CA ILE A 122 -20.78 -4.34 -2.46
C ILE A 122 -21.96 -4.43 -1.48
N ARG A 123 -23.16 -3.97 -1.88
CA ARG A 123 -24.38 -4.04 -1.04
C ARG A 123 -24.77 -5.50 -0.76
N GLN A 124 -24.77 -6.36 -1.78
CA GLN A 124 -25.15 -7.76 -1.61
C GLN A 124 -24.16 -8.50 -0.72
N PHE A 125 -22.85 -8.27 -0.89
CA PHE A 125 -21.83 -8.86 -0.02
C PHE A 125 -22.01 -8.43 1.43
N LYS A 126 -22.28 -7.13 1.66
CA LYS A 126 -22.56 -6.58 2.99
C LYS A 126 -23.78 -7.25 3.64
N ILE A 127 -24.89 -7.35 2.91
CA ILE A 127 -26.15 -7.96 3.40
C ILE A 127 -25.98 -9.46 3.65
N ALA A 128 -25.43 -10.20 2.69
CA ALA A 128 -25.31 -11.65 2.75
C ALA A 128 -24.45 -12.13 3.94
N ASN A 129 -23.49 -11.31 4.36
CA ASN A 129 -22.57 -11.63 5.46
C ASN A 129 -22.86 -10.84 6.75
N GLN A 130 -23.94 -10.04 6.77
CA GLN A 130 -24.35 -9.22 7.93
C GLN A 130 -23.21 -8.31 8.44
N LEU A 131 -22.53 -7.65 7.50
CA LEU A 131 -21.37 -6.80 7.80
C LEU A 131 -21.79 -5.35 8.05
N ASP A 132 -21.21 -4.72 9.08
CA ASP A 132 -21.36 -3.28 9.29
C ASP A 132 -20.43 -2.47 8.38
N LYS A 133 -19.24 -3.03 8.10
CA LYS A 133 -18.18 -2.38 7.33
C LYS A 133 -17.67 -3.30 6.23
N VAL A 134 -17.32 -2.69 5.11
CA VAL A 134 -16.61 -3.31 3.99
C VAL A 134 -15.41 -2.42 3.69
N ILE A 135 -14.30 -3.02 3.29
CA ILE A 135 -13.12 -2.30 2.79
C ILE A 135 -12.72 -3.01 1.50
N VAL A 136 -12.50 -2.24 0.44
CA VAL A 136 -12.06 -2.79 -0.85
C VAL A 136 -10.60 -2.46 -1.06
N VAL A 137 -9.81 -3.47 -1.41
CA VAL A 137 -8.38 -3.32 -1.72
C VAL A 137 -8.14 -3.79 -3.16
N TRP A 138 -7.65 -2.90 -4.01
CA TRP A 138 -7.21 -3.24 -5.35
C TRP A 138 -5.86 -3.98 -5.28
N THR A 139 -5.88 -5.26 -5.63
CA THR A 139 -4.68 -6.10 -5.77
C THR A 139 -4.64 -6.83 -7.12
N ALA A 140 -5.30 -6.27 -8.13
CA ALA A 140 -5.31 -6.79 -9.49
C ALA A 140 -4.07 -6.34 -10.28
N ASN A 141 -4.02 -6.69 -11.56
CA ASN A 141 -2.95 -6.29 -12.46
C ASN A 141 -2.70 -4.77 -12.41
N THR A 142 -1.42 -4.38 -12.52
CA THR A 142 -1.07 -2.97 -12.70
C THR A 142 -1.67 -2.45 -14.00
N GLU A 143 -2.40 -1.35 -13.92
CA GLU A 143 -2.91 -0.64 -15.09
C GLU A 143 -1.89 0.40 -15.58
N ARG A 144 -2.04 0.83 -16.84
CA ARG A 144 -1.39 2.07 -17.32
C ARG A 144 -1.98 3.27 -16.57
N TYR A 145 -1.28 4.39 -16.61
CA TYR A 145 -1.85 5.65 -16.14
C TYR A 145 -3.00 6.09 -17.06
N ALA A 146 -4.04 6.64 -16.45
CA ALA A 146 -5.05 7.43 -17.14
C ALA A 146 -4.54 8.87 -17.31
N GLU A 147 -4.86 9.50 -18.43
CA GLU A 147 -4.56 10.92 -18.64
C GLU A 147 -5.48 11.79 -17.76
N ILE A 148 -4.93 12.83 -17.15
CA ILE A 148 -5.70 13.84 -16.41
C ILE A 148 -6.13 14.91 -17.41
N ILE A 149 -7.44 14.97 -17.70
CA ILE A 149 -8.00 15.81 -18.75
C ILE A 149 -9.04 16.76 -18.13
N PRO A 150 -8.84 18.10 -18.26
CA PRO A 150 -9.83 19.07 -17.83
C PRO A 150 -11.21 18.85 -18.48
N GLY A 151 -12.28 18.91 -17.69
CA GLY A 151 -13.64 18.60 -18.14
C GLY A 151 -13.99 17.11 -18.21
N VAL A 152 -13.06 16.20 -17.86
CA VAL A 152 -13.28 14.75 -17.90
C VAL A 152 -13.11 14.11 -16.53
N ASN A 153 -11.94 14.26 -15.89
CA ASN A 153 -11.64 13.58 -14.61
C ASN A 153 -10.93 14.48 -13.60
N ASP A 154 -11.07 15.79 -13.81
CA ASP A 154 -10.52 16.87 -12.99
C ASP A 154 -11.43 17.26 -11.81
N THR A 155 -12.74 17.00 -11.90
CA THR A 155 -13.71 17.26 -10.82
C THR A 155 -14.65 16.10 -10.56
N ALA A 156 -15.28 16.09 -9.38
CA ALA A 156 -16.24 15.06 -8.97
C ALA A 156 -17.44 14.95 -9.93
N GLU A 157 -17.96 16.08 -10.43
CA GLU A 157 -19.05 16.10 -11.42
C GLU A 157 -18.57 15.57 -12.77
N ASN A 158 -17.39 16.02 -13.22
CA ASN A 158 -16.87 15.64 -14.53
C ASN A 158 -16.55 14.15 -14.60
N ILE A 159 -15.93 13.57 -13.57
CA ILE A 159 -15.58 12.14 -13.56
C ILE A 159 -16.82 11.25 -13.58
N LEU A 160 -17.89 11.64 -12.87
CA LEU A 160 -19.17 10.93 -12.92
C LEU A 160 -19.80 11.05 -14.31
N GLY A 161 -19.81 12.24 -14.91
CA GLY A 161 -20.27 12.44 -16.29
C GLY A 161 -19.47 11.64 -17.32
N ALA A 162 -18.15 11.53 -17.14
CA ALA A 162 -17.28 10.73 -17.99
C ALA A 162 -17.57 9.22 -17.88
N VAL A 163 -17.98 8.73 -16.70
CA VAL A 163 -18.49 7.36 -16.54
C VAL A 163 -19.80 7.18 -17.32
N GLU A 164 -20.73 8.14 -17.24
CA GLU A 164 -21.99 8.06 -18.00
C GLU A 164 -21.77 8.01 -19.52
N GLN A 165 -20.77 8.73 -20.00
CA GLN A 165 -20.38 8.77 -21.41
C GLN A 165 -19.44 7.61 -21.81
N SER A 166 -19.10 6.71 -20.89
CA SER A 166 -18.15 5.62 -21.11
C SER A 166 -16.79 6.08 -21.67
N HIS A 167 -16.30 7.22 -21.19
CA HIS A 167 -15.07 7.86 -21.68
C HIS A 167 -13.87 6.91 -21.59
N PRO A 168 -12.98 6.85 -22.60
CA PRO A 168 -11.87 5.89 -22.66
C PRO A 168 -10.93 5.97 -21.47
N GLU A 169 -10.60 7.18 -20.98
CA GLU A 169 -9.70 7.40 -19.82
C GLU A 169 -10.31 7.08 -18.43
N ILE A 170 -11.47 6.42 -18.37
CA ILE A 170 -12.01 5.86 -17.13
C ILE A 170 -11.57 4.40 -16.99
N ALA A 171 -10.59 4.14 -16.12
CA ALA A 171 -10.06 2.80 -15.90
C ALA A 171 -11.05 1.90 -15.14
N PRO A 172 -10.90 0.56 -15.21
CA PRO A 172 -11.59 -0.35 -14.30
C PRO A 172 -11.38 0.04 -12.83
N SER A 173 -10.13 0.30 -12.40
CA SER A 173 -9.84 0.73 -11.03
C SER A 173 -10.58 2.01 -10.62
N THR A 174 -10.76 2.97 -11.55
CA THR A 174 -11.55 4.18 -11.32
C THR A 174 -13.02 3.83 -11.04
N ILE A 175 -13.63 2.90 -11.78
CA ILE A 175 -15.00 2.47 -11.52
C ILE A 175 -15.14 1.82 -10.15
N PHE A 176 -14.19 0.96 -9.75
CA PHE A 176 -14.19 0.37 -8.41
C PHE A 176 -14.06 1.43 -7.31
N ALA A 177 -13.15 2.40 -7.46
CA ALA A 177 -13.00 3.48 -6.49
C ALA A 177 -14.29 4.31 -6.36
N LEU A 178 -14.89 4.72 -7.49
CA LEU A 178 -16.15 5.47 -7.51
C LEU A 178 -17.31 4.66 -6.90
N ALA A 179 -17.41 3.36 -7.22
CA ALA A 179 -18.42 2.47 -6.62
C ALA A 179 -18.28 2.45 -5.09
N CYS A 180 -17.06 2.29 -4.58
CA CYS A 180 -16.78 2.26 -3.16
C CYS A 180 -17.14 3.59 -2.48
N ILE A 181 -16.75 4.72 -3.08
CA ILE A 181 -17.08 6.05 -2.55
C ILE A 181 -18.61 6.25 -2.50
N LEU A 182 -19.34 5.89 -3.56
CA LEU A 182 -20.79 6.01 -3.62
C LEU A 182 -21.52 5.04 -2.66
N GLU A 183 -20.89 3.93 -2.27
CA GLU A 183 -21.37 2.98 -1.27
C GLU A 183 -20.80 3.21 0.14
N LYS A 184 -20.18 4.37 0.39
CA LYS A 184 -19.59 4.73 1.70
C LYS A 184 -18.62 3.66 2.23
N THR A 185 -17.86 3.07 1.32
CA THR A 185 -16.93 1.96 1.55
C THR A 185 -15.51 2.43 1.27
N PRO A 186 -14.56 2.31 2.22
CA PRO A 186 -13.18 2.68 1.96
C PRO A 186 -12.56 1.89 0.81
N PHE A 187 -11.72 2.56 0.01
CA PHE A 187 -11.01 1.96 -1.12
C PHE A 187 -9.51 2.18 -1.04
N ILE A 188 -8.74 1.10 -1.16
CA ILE A 188 -7.28 1.12 -1.08
C ILE A 188 -6.69 0.65 -2.41
N ASN A 189 -5.85 1.47 -3.03
CA ASN A 189 -5.12 1.11 -4.24
C ASN A 189 -3.76 0.48 -3.89
N GLY A 190 -3.66 -0.84 -4.07
CA GLY A 190 -2.43 -1.61 -3.86
C GLY A 190 -1.48 -1.64 -5.06
N SER A 191 -1.86 -1.00 -6.17
CA SER A 191 -1.12 -0.99 -7.44
C SER A 191 -0.67 0.44 -7.80
N PRO A 192 0.24 0.62 -8.77
CA PRO A 192 0.88 1.93 -8.98
C PRO A 192 0.16 2.86 -9.96
N GLN A 193 -0.94 2.44 -10.61
CA GLN A 193 -1.69 3.34 -11.49
C GLN A 193 -2.33 4.50 -10.71
N ASN A 194 -2.55 5.63 -11.38
CA ASN A 194 -3.17 6.83 -10.82
C ASN A 194 -4.70 6.73 -10.73
N THR A 195 -5.23 5.71 -10.06
CA THR A 195 -6.69 5.53 -9.86
C THR A 195 -7.33 6.79 -9.26
N PHE A 196 -6.64 7.44 -8.33
CA PHE A 196 -7.08 8.64 -7.63
C PHE A 196 -6.77 9.92 -8.42
N VAL A 197 -7.35 10.05 -9.60
CA VAL A 197 -7.37 11.32 -10.35
C VAL A 197 -8.11 12.42 -9.56
N PRO A 198 -7.90 13.72 -9.85
CA PRO A 198 -8.44 14.81 -9.03
C PRO A 198 -9.95 14.71 -8.75
N GLY A 199 -10.76 14.38 -9.75
CA GLY A 199 -12.21 14.22 -9.55
C GLY A 199 -12.59 13.05 -8.64
N CYS A 200 -11.77 12.00 -8.57
CA CYS A 200 -11.97 10.89 -7.63
C CYS A 200 -11.66 11.31 -6.18
N ILE A 201 -10.61 12.11 -5.98
CA ILE A 201 -10.24 12.65 -4.67
C ILE A 201 -11.32 13.61 -4.18
N GLU A 202 -11.75 14.55 -5.03
CA GLU A 202 -12.83 15.50 -4.70
C GLU A 202 -14.14 14.76 -4.34
N LEU A 203 -14.48 13.69 -5.07
CA LEU A 203 -15.64 12.88 -4.73
C LEU A 203 -15.48 12.19 -3.37
N ALA A 204 -14.31 11.63 -3.05
CA ALA A 204 -14.04 11.00 -1.76
C ALA A 204 -14.15 12.00 -0.59
N GLU A 205 -13.62 13.21 -0.77
CA GLU A 205 -13.73 14.33 0.19
C GLU A 205 -15.19 14.74 0.40
N ARG A 206 -15.93 14.96 -0.70
CA ARG A 206 -17.36 15.33 -0.66
C ARG A 206 -18.19 14.28 0.07
N GLU A 207 -17.96 13.01 -0.23
CA GLU A 207 -18.71 11.90 0.31
C GLU A 207 -18.21 11.44 1.69
N ARG A 208 -17.09 11.99 2.16
CA ARG A 208 -16.38 11.65 3.42
C ARG A 208 -16.03 10.17 3.51
N VAL A 209 -15.43 9.63 2.45
CA VAL A 209 -15.05 8.22 2.36
C VAL A 209 -13.55 8.09 2.24
N TYR A 210 -12.97 7.17 3.00
CA TYR A 210 -11.53 6.99 3.00
C TYR A 210 -11.02 6.33 1.72
N ILE A 211 -10.00 6.96 1.15
CA ILE A 211 -9.16 6.42 0.09
C ILE A 211 -7.70 6.36 0.55
N GLY A 212 -6.94 5.40 0.02
CA GLY A 212 -5.53 5.27 0.32
C GLY A 212 -4.77 4.52 -0.76
N GLY A 213 -3.51 4.83 -0.96
CA GLY A 213 -2.66 4.28 -2.02
C GLY A 213 -1.36 5.09 -2.11
N ASP A 214 -0.45 4.83 -3.03
CA ASP A 214 -0.49 3.82 -4.10
C ASP A 214 0.69 2.84 -3.99
N ASP A 215 0.48 1.62 -4.52
CA ASP A 215 1.44 0.52 -4.67
C ASP A 215 2.02 -0.07 -3.37
N PHE A 216 1.87 -1.38 -3.13
CA PHE A 216 2.36 -2.03 -1.90
C PHE A 216 3.89 -1.91 -1.69
N LYS A 217 4.34 -1.43 -0.54
CA LYS A 217 5.76 -1.35 -0.18
C LYS A 217 6.24 -2.63 0.52
N SER A 218 6.41 -3.72 -0.25
CA SER A 218 6.74 -5.07 0.23
C SER A 218 8.22 -5.28 0.57
N GLY A 219 9.10 -5.27 -0.45
CA GLY A 219 10.51 -5.69 -0.34
C GLY A 219 11.52 -4.58 -0.64
N GLN A 220 12.01 -4.52 -1.90
CA GLN A 220 13.09 -3.62 -2.33
C GLN A 220 12.85 -2.15 -1.93
N THR A 221 11.69 -1.60 -2.27
CA THR A 221 11.37 -0.19 -1.97
C THR A 221 11.29 0.06 -0.46
N LYS A 222 10.83 -0.91 0.32
CA LYS A 222 10.79 -0.81 1.79
C LYS A 222 12.20 -0.67 2.35
N VAL A 223 13.13 -1.52 1.91
CA VAL A 223 14.55 -1.45 2.29
C VAL A 223 15.19 -0.14 1.82
N LYS A 224 14.94 0.28 0.58
CA LYS A 224 15.44 1.55 0.03
C LYS A 224 15.04 2.74 0.90
N SER A 225 13.77 2.81 1.29
CA SER A 225 13.24 3.90 2.13
C SER A 225 13.82 3.95 3.55
N VAL A 226 14.46 2.87 4.01
CA VAL A 226 15.24 2.86 5.26
C VAL A 226 16.68 3.25 4.99
N LEU A 227 17.28 2.67 3.95
CA LEU A 227 18.70 2.84 3.66
C LEU A 227 19.05 4.27 3.26
N VAL A 228 18.25 4.90 2.39
CA VAL A 228 18.52 6.27 1.94
C VAL A 228 18.32 7.26 3.07
N ASP A 229 17.26 7.09 3.89
CA ASP A 229 17.07 7.90 5.10
C ASP A 229 18.26 7.75 6.06
N PHE A 230 18.75 6.54 6.29
CA PHE A 230 19.96 6.31 7.09
C PHE A 230 21.19 7.02 6.51
N LEU A 231 21.48 6.85 5.21
CA LEU A 231 22.67 7.43 4.57
C LEU A 231 22.66 8.95 4.66
N VAL A 232 21.55 9.58 4.29
CA VAL A 232 21.41 11.04 4.31
C VAL A 232 21.50 11.60 5.73
N ASN A 233 20.83 10.98 6.71
CA ASN A 233 20.91 11.41 8.11
C ASN A 233 22.30 11.17 8.73
N ALA A 234 23.09 10.24 8.19
CA ALA A 234 24.48 10.02 8.58
C ALA A 234 25.47 10.99 7.91
N GLY A 235 24.99 11.94 7.09
CA GLY A 235 25.85 12.88 6.36
C GLY A 235 26.59 12.25 5.18
N ILE A 236 26.10 11.12 4.67
CA ILE A 236 26.62 10.44 3.49
C ILE A 236 25.74 10.84 2.30
N LYS A 237 26.35 11.21 1.16
CA LYS A 237 25.63 11.69 -0.02
C LYS A 237 25.46 10.59 -1.06
N PRO A 238 24.32 9.87 -1.13
CA PRO A 238 23.99 9.06 -2.29
C PRO A 238 24.09 9.88 -3.59
N ILE A 239 24.85 9.38 -4.55
CA ILE A 239 24.98 9.98 -5.89
C ILE A 239 24.48 9.04 -6.99
N GLY A 240 24.37 7.74 -6.70
CA GLY A 240 23.82 6.75 -7.63
C GLY A 240 23.02 5.67 -6.90
N ILE A 241 21.82 5.39 -7.39
CA ILE A 241 20.90 4.36 -6.88
C ILE A 241 20.40 3.54 -8.06
N THR A 242 20.95 2.35 -8.23
CA THR A 242 20.55 1.46 -9.33
C THR A 242 19.79 0.27 -8.78
N SER A 243 18.52 0.11 -9.17
CA SER A 243 17.60 -0.91 -8.64
C SER A 243 17.09 -1.83 -9.74
N TYR A 244 17.69 -3.02 -9.86
CA TYR A 244 17.25 -4.07 -10.76
C TYR A 244 16.31 -5.04 -10.07
N ASN A 245 15.34 -5.56 -10.83
CA ASN A 245 14.38 -6.54 -10.36
C ASN A 245 14.08 -7.56 -11.47
N HIS A 246 13.90 -8.83 -11.09
CA HIS A 246 13.25 -9.79 -11.97
C HIS A 246 12.36 -10.76 -11.19
N LEU A 247 11.26 -11.16 -11.81
CA LEU A 247 10.23 -12.04 -11.25
C LEU A 247 9.50 -12.79 -12.36
N GLY A 248 8.93 -13.94 -12.05
CA GLY A 248 8.32 -14.89 -13.00
C GLY A 248 6.82 -15.11 -12.82
N ASN A 249 6.20 -14.46 -11.83
CA ASN A 249 4.76 -14.52 -11.59
C ASN A 249 3.96 -13.63 -12.58
N ASN A 250 2.63 -13.61 -12.45
CA ASN A 250 1.77 -12.85 -13.35
C ASN A 250 1.95 -11.32 -13.24
N ASP A 251 2.42 -10.81 -12.09
CA ASP A 251 2.80 -9.39 -11.96
C ASP A 251 3.94 -9.07 -12.91
N GLY A 252 5.04 -9.85 -12.87
CA GLY A 252 6.15 -9.72 -13.82
C GLY A 252 5.72 -9.84 -15.28
N LYS A 253 4.81 -10.78 -15.59
CA LYS A 253 4.27 -10.95 -16.95
C LYS A 253 3.49 -9.73 -17.42
N ASN A 254 2.68 -9.11 -16.56
CA ASN A 254 1.95 -7.89 -16.90
C ASN A 254 2.89 -6.69 -17.04
N LEU A 255 3.86 -6.55 -16.12
CA LEU A 255 4.86 -5.48 -16.14
C LEU A 255 5.89 -5.61 -17.27
N SER A 256 5.85 -6.67 -18.08
CA SER A 256 6.69 -6.75 -19.28
C SER A 256 6.26 -5.76 -20.37
N ALA A 257 5.03 -5.24 -20.28
CA ALA A 257 4.51 -4.23 -21.20
C ALA A 257 4.95 -2.82 -20.76
N PRO A 258 5.44 -1.96 -21.68
CA PRO A 258 6.01 -0.66 -21.32
C PRO A 258 5.09 0.29 -20.54
N GLN A 259 3.80 0.35 -20.89
CA GLN A 259 2.85 1.26 -20.24
C GLN A 259 2.57 0.86 -18.79
N GLN A 260 2.46 -0.44 -18.50
CA GLN A 260 2.30 -0.96 -17.14
C GLN A 260 3.60 -0.85 -16.34
N PHE A 261 4.76 -1.06 -16.99
CA PHE A 261 6.06 -0.81 -16.37
C PHE A 261 6.22 0.64 -15.94
N ARG A 262 5.81 1.60 -16.78
CA ARG A 262 5.92 3.04 -16.49
C ARG A 262 5.24 3.42 -15.18
N SER A 263 4.05 2.89 -14.89
CA SER A 263 3.36 3.09 -13.61
C SER A 263 4.25 2.66 -12.42
N LYS A 264 4.85 1.47 -12.53
CA LYS A 264 5.73 0.91 -11.49
C LYS A 264 7.06 1.64 -11.38
N GLU A 265 7.57 2.17 -12.47
CA GLU A 265 8.80 2.96 -12.52
C GLU A 265 8.64 4.25 -11.71
N ILE A 266 7.57 5.02 -11.96
CA ILE A 266 7.29 6.29 -11.26
C ILE A 266 7.24 6.08 -9.73
N SER A 267 6.41 5.14 -9.27
CA SER A 267 6.24 4.87 -7.82
C SER A 267 7.50 4.35 -7.13
N LYS A 268 8.43 3.71 -7.87
CA LYS A 268 9.71 3.22 -7.32
C LYS A 268 10.82 4.27 -7.33
N SER A 269 10.72 5.27 -8.20
CA SER A 269 11.71 6.34 -8.32
C SER A 269 11.51 7.42 -7.27
N ASN A 270 10.26 7.87 -7.05
CA ASN A 270 9.97 9.03 -6.19
C ASN A 270 10.20 8.82 -4.68
N VAL A 271 10.49 7.60 -4.25
CA VAL A 271 10.60 7.23 -2.82
C VAL A 271 11.78 7.87 -2.08
N VAL A 272 12.71 8.50 -2.81
CA VAL A 272 13.92 9.12 -2.25
C VAL A 272 13.87 10.65 -2.25
N ASP A 273 12.88 11.24 -2.92
CA ASP A 273 12.87 12.67 -3.24
C ASP A 273 12.81 13.55 -1.99
N ASP A 274 11.98 13.19 -1.00
CA ASP A 274 11.83 13.92 0.26
C ASP A 274 13.08 13.84 1.13
N MET A 275 13.79 12.70 1.11
CA MET A 275 15.05 12.52 1.86
C MET A 275 16.17 13.38 1.28
N VAL A 276 16.28 13.41 -0.05
CA VAL A 276 17.25 14.24 -0.78
C VAL A 276 16.96 15.73 -0.53
N ALA A 277 15.70 16.14 -0.68
CA ALA A 277 15.28 17.53 -0.47
C ALA A 277 15.46 18.02 0.98
N ALA A 278 15.44 17.11 1.96
CA ALA A 278 15.59 17.43 3.37
C ALA A 278 17.02 17.88 3.76
N ASN A 279 18.04 17.62 2.94
CA ASN A 279 19.44 17.91 3.29
C ASN A 279 20.14 18.79 2.25
N GLN A 280 20.00 20.11 2.43
CA GLN A 280 20.60 21.15 1.59
C GLN A 280 22.13 21.31 1.77
N ILE A 281 22.74 20.59 2.72
CA ILE A 281 24.21 20.56 2.86
C ILE A 281 24.80 19.54 1.88
N LEU A 282 24.11 18.41 1.67
CA LEU A 282 24.54 17.37 0.75
C LEU A 282 24.11 17.66 -0.68
N TYR A 283 22.91 18.21 -0.87
CA TYR A 283 22.31 18.41 -2.18
C TYR A 283 21.99 19.90 -2.43
N GLU A 284 22.42 20.41 -3.59
CA GLU A 284 21.99 21.71 -4.06
C GLU A 284 20.48 21.70 -4.43
N PRO A 285 19.81 22.87 -4.51
CA PRO A 285 18.42 22.94 -4.92
C PRO A 285 18.18 22.29 -6.30
N GLY A 286 17.37 21.23 -6.33
CA GLY A 286 17.08 20.46 -7.54
C GLY A 286 18.14 19.43 -7.93
N GLU A 287 19.17 19.23 -7.10
CA GLU A 287 20.13 18.13 -7.26
C GLU A 287 19.50 16.81 -6.77
N HIS A 288 19.63 15.75 -7.57
CA HIS A 288 19.18 14.41 -7.25
C HIS A 288 20.26 13.39 -7.62
N PRO A 289 20.37 12.25 -6.91
CA PRO A 289 21.22 11.16 -7.35
C PRO A 289 20.74 10.59 -8.69
N ASP A 290 21.66 10.02 -9.47
CA ASP A 290 21.29 9.18 -10.59
C ASP A 290 20.45 8.00 -10.06
N HIS A 291 19.21 7.85 -10.53
CA HIS A 291 18.32 6.80 -10.04
C HIS A 291 17.71 6.01 -11.19
N VAL A 292 18.10 4.74 -11.30
CA VAL A 292 17.64 3.82 -12.35
C VAL A 292 16.83 2.69 -11.74
N VAL A 293 15.65 2.41 -12.32
CA VAL A 293 14.78 1.29 -11.93
C VAL A 293 14.57 0.37 -13.12
N VAL A 294 14.78 -0.94 -12.92
CA VAL A 294 14.57 -1.96 -13.95
C VAL A 294 13.73 -3.10 -13.40
N ILE A 295 12.77 -3.57 -14.20
CA ILE A 295 11.99 -4.78 -13.93
C ILE A 295 12.03 -5.65 -15.18
N LYS A 296 12.34 -6.94 -15.02
CA LYS A 296 12.34 -7.93 -16.09
C LYS A 296 11.49 -9.14 -15.74
N TYR A 297 10.77 -9.65 -16.72
CA TYR A 297 10.04 -10.90 -16.59
C TYR A 297 10.97 -12.08 -16.83
N VAL A 298 11.13 -12.93 -15.82
CA VAL A 298 11.97 -14.14 -15.86
C VAL A 298 11.14 -15.29 -15.28
N PRO A 299 10.43 -16.08 -16.11
CA PRO A 299 9.47 -17.08 -15.63
C PRO A 299 10.03 -18.07 -14.60
N ALA A 300 11.30 -18.44 -14.74
CA ALA A 300 11.94 -19.49 -13.95
C ALA A 300 12.01 -19.19 -12.44
N VAL A 301 11.89 -17.93 -12.00
CA VAL A 301 11.94 -17.58 -10.57
C VAL A 301 10.55 -17.54 -9.92
N GLY A 302 9.46 -17.70 -10.69
CA GLY A 302 8.09 -17.69 -10.15
C GLY A 302 7.79 -16.44 -9.31
N ASP A 303 7.17 -16.62 -8.15
CA ASP A 303 6.89 -15.55 -7.18
C ASP A 303 8.14 -15.05 -6.42
N SER A 304 9.24 -15.80 -6.47
CA SER A 304 10.50 -15.51 -5.78
C SER A 304 11.29 -14.42 -6.52
N LYS A 305 10.77 -13.21 -6.48
CA LYS A 305 11.37 -12.00 -7.04
C LYS A 305 12.80 -11.80 -6.51
N ARG A 306 13.72 -11.46 -7.40
CA ARG A 306 15.09 -11.06 -7.05
C ARG A 306 15.25 -9.56 -7.23
N ALA A 307 15.75 -8.90 -6.18
CA ALA A 307 16.07 -7.48 -6.17
C ALA A 307 17.58 -7.31 -6.00
N LEU A 308 18.18 -6.54 -6.90
CA LEU A 308 19.60 -6.21 -6.86
C LEU A 308 19.72 -4.70 -6.86
N ASP A 309 20.32 -4.15 -5.81
CA ASP A 309 20.46 -2.72 -5.65
C ASP A 309 21.93 -2.36 -5.45
N GLU A 310 22.37 -1.28 -6.07
CA GLU A 310 23.67 -0.67 -5.80
C GLU A 310 23.48 0.79 -5.43
N TYR A 311 24.03 1.16 -4.28
CA TYR A 311 24.06 2.53 -3.76
C TYR A 311 25.50 3.00 -3.79
N VAL A 312 25.78 4.03 -4.57
CA VAL A 312 27.07 4.71 -4.62
C VAL A 312 26.92 6.07 -3.97
N SER A 313 27.77 6.37 -3.01
CA SER A 313 27.72 7.59 -2.23
C SER A 313 29.09 8.28 -2.17
N GLU A 314 29.09 9.60 -2.10
CA GLU A 314 30.25 10.39 -1.73
C GLU A 314 30.36 10.51 -0.21
N ILE A 315 31.59 10.43 0.29
CA ILE A 315 31.94 10.57 1.70
C ILE A 315 33.12 11.55 1.86
N PHE A 316 33.62 11.69 3.08
CA PHE A 316 34.67 12.63 3.44
C PHE A 316 35.86 12.63 2.47
N MET A 317 36.34 13.83 2.11
CA MET A 317 37.53 14.09 1.28
C MET A 317 37.51 13.42 -0.10
N GLY A 318 36.34 13.34 -0.74
CA GLY A 318 36.19 12.77 -2.08
C GLY A 318 36.24 11.24 -2.11
N GLY A 319 36.19 10.60 -0.94
CA GLY A 319 36.03 9.15 -0.85
C GLY A 319 34.68 8.70 -1.37
N LYS A 320 34.57 7.40 -1.69
CA LYS A 320 33.31 6.77 -2.09
C LYS A 320 32.94 5.64 -1.14
N ASN A 321 31.65 5.48 -0.93
CA ASN A 321 31.06 4.30 -0.30
C ASN A 321 30.16 3.60 -1.34
N THR A 322 30.25 2.27 -1.41
CA THR A 322 29.41 1.46 -2.28
C THR A 322 28.77 0.34 -1.47
N ILE A 323 27.44 0.24 -1.56
CA ILE A 323 26.65 -0.81 -0.94
C ILE A 323 25.93 -1.57 -2.05
N SER A 324 26.26 -2.84 -2.23
CA SER A 324 25.55 -3.74 -3.15
C SER A 324 24.69 -4.69 -2.33
N LEU A 325 23.39 -4.74 -2.62
CA LEU A 325 22.41 -5.57 -1.93
C LEU A 325 21.80 -6.57 -2.91
N TYR A 326 21.70 -7.82 -2.44
CA TYR A 326 20.94 -8.87 -3.11
C TYR A 326 19.83 -9.34 -2.17
N ASN A 327 18.59 -9.21 -2.62
CA ASN A 327 17.41 -9.56 -1.85
C ASN A 327 16.54 -10.57 -2.60
N THR A 328 16.23 -11.68 -1.95
CA THR A 328 15.23 -12.65 -2.41
C THR A 328 13.92 -12.34 -1.72
N CYS A 329 12.94 -11.92 -2.51
CA CYS A 329 11.62 -11.50 -2.05
C CYS A 329 10.60 -12.54 -2.53
N GLU A 330 10.06 -13.36 -1.63
CA GLU A 330 8.81 -14.08 -1.92
C GLU A 330 7.69 -13.04 -1.92
N ASP A 331 7.39 -12.48 -3.09
CA ASP A 331 6.72 -11.19 -3.22
C ASP A 331 5.30 -11.24 -2.66
N SER A 332 4.58 -12.34 -2.91
CA SER A 332 3.24 -12.55 -2.36
C SER A 332 3.28 -12.69 -0.83
N LEU A 333 4.26 -13.41 -0.27
CA LEU A 333 4.40 -13.57 1.19
C LEU A 333 4.79 -12.25 1.89
N LEU A 334 5.45 -11.32 1.19
CA LEU A 334 5.71 -9.97 1.70
C LEU A 334 4.51 -9.03 1.50
N ALA A 335 3.72 -9.21 0.44
CA ALA A 335 2.59 -8.33 0.12
C ALA A 335 1.32 -8.68 0.92
N SER A 336 0.99 -9.97 1.11
CA SER A 336 -0.24 -10.37 1.80
C SER A 336 -0.37 -9.80 3.22
N PRO A 337 0.67 -9.76 4.07
CA PRO A 337 0.57 -9.11 5.39
C PRO A 337 0.30 -7.60 5.30
N LEU A 338 0.79 -6.92 4.25
CA LEU A 338 0.51 -5.50 4.04
C LEU A 338 -0.94 -5.25 3.67
N ILE A 339 -1.55 -6.14 2.88
CA ILE A 339 -2.99 -6.07 2.56
C ILE A 339 -3.82 -6.16 3.85
N LEU A 340 -3.45 -7.07 4.75
CA LEU A 340 -4.10 -7.20 6.06
C LEU A 340 -3.92 -5.92 6.90
N ASP A 341 -2.69 -5.40 6.99
CA ASP A 341 -2.40 -4.17 7.75
C ASP A 341 -3.19 -2.97 7.20
N LEU A 342 -3.24 -2.82 5.88
CA LEU A 342 -4.01 -1.77 5.20
C LEU A 342 -5.49 -1.85 5.55
N ALA A 343 -6.11 -3.03 5.43
CA ALA A 343 -7.52 -3.21 5.76
C ALA A 343 -7.80 -2.95 7.25
N ILE A 344 -6.96 -3.47 8.16
CA ILE A 344 -7.17 -3.35 9.60
C ILE A 344 -6.98 -1.90 10.08
N ILE A 345 -5.95 -1.21 9.58
CA ILE A 345 -5.71 0.20 9.94
C ILE A 345 -6.81 1.08 9.36
N THR A 346 -7.24 0.85 8.12
CA THR A 346 -8.37 1.59 7.54
C THR A 346 -9.65 1.36 8.34
N GLU A 347 -9.94 0.12 8.77
CA GLU A 347 -11.06 -0.15 9.67
C GLU A 347 -10.95 0.64 10.97
N LEU A 348 -9.79 0.63 11.62
CA LEU A 348 -9.56 1.38 12.85
C LEU A 348 -9.80 2.88 12.63
N MET A 349 -9.26 3.45 11.55
CA MET A 349 -9.41 4.87 11.23
C MET A 349 -10.88 5.28 11.05
N THR A 350 -11.75 4.40 10.54
CA THR A 350 -13.21 4.67 10.47
C THR A 350 -13.90 4.79 11.83
N ARG A 351 -13.20 4.50 12.93
CA ARG A 351 -13.70 4.67 14.31
C ARG A 351 -13.01 5.81 15.06
N ILE A 352 -12.04 6.48 14.45
CA ILE A 352 -11.32 7.56 15.10
C ILE A 352 -11.82 8.89 14.55
N GLU A 353 -12.34 9.70 15.47
CA GLU A 353 -12.74 11.07 15.22
C GLU A 353 -11.94 12.00 16.13
N TYR A 354 -11.79 13.24 15.72
CA TYR A 354 -11.13 14.28 16.50
C TYR A 354 -11.99 15.54 16.55
N ARG A 355 -11.67 16.41 17.50
CA ARG A 355 -12.30 17.72 17.64
C ARG A 355 -11.24 18.71 18.13
N THR A 356 -11.12 19.84 17.44
CA THR A 356 -10.30 20.97 17.89
C THR A 356 -11.10 21.88 18.82
N ASP A 357 -10.44 22.79 19.53
CA ASP A 357 -11.13 23.73 20.44
C ASP A 357 -12.15 24.62 19.70
N ASP A 358 -11.90 24.89 18.42
CA ASP A 358 -12.77 25.68 17.55
C ASP A 358 -13.89 24.87 16.88
N ALA A 359 -13.90 23.54 17.01
CA ALA A 359 -14.87 22.66 16.37
C ALA A 359 -16.05 22.32 17.30
N ALA A 360 -17.28 22.47 16.79
CA ALA A 360 -18.49 22.15 17.55
C ALA A 360 -18.69 20.63 17.75
N GLU A 361 -18.40 19.85 16.71
CA GLU A 361 -18.64 18.40 16.66
C GLU A 361 -17.34 17.65 16.38
N PHE A 362 -17.33 16.36 16.72
CA PHE A 362 -16.27 15.45 16.29
C PHE A 362 -16.35 15.24 14.79
N ALA A 363 -15.18 15.11 14.16
CA ALA A 363 -15.07 14.88 12.73
C ALA A 363 -14.08 13.73 12.45
N PRO A 364 -14.31 12.95 11.39
CA PRO A 364 -13.32 12.01 10.89
C PRO A 364 -12.08 12.76 10.37
N PHE A 365 -10.98 12.03 10.20
CA PHE A 365 -9.82 12.51 9.45
C PHE A 365 -10.15 12.80 7.97
N ASP A 366 -9.20 13.44 7.28
CA ASP A 366 -9.24 13.67 5.83
C ASP A 366 -9.54 12.38 5.04
N ALA A 367 -10.24 12.51 3.91
CA ALA A 367 -10.59 11.39 3.04
C ALA A 367 -9.33 10.63 2.56
N VAL A 368 -8.21 11.31 2.37
CA VAL A 368 -6.94 10.69 2.02
C VAL A 368 -6.20 10.19 3.27
N LEU A 369 -6.20 8.87 3.49
CA LEU A 369 -5.56 8.24 4.66
C LEU A 369 -4.04 8.10 4.49
N SER A 370 -3.31 9.21 4.59
CA SER A 370 -1.84 9.22 4.53
C SER A 370 -1.17 8.42 5.67
N ILE A 371 -1.89 8.08 6.74
CA ILE A 371 -1.39 7.18 7.81
C ILE A 371 -1.01 5.78 7.28
N LEU A 372 -1.57 5.39 6.13
CA LEU A 372 -1.29 4.11 5.48
C LEU A 372 0.08 4.08 4.75
N SER A 373 0.79 5.21 4.69
CA SER A 373 2.03 5.38 3.92
C SER A 373 3.13 4.36 4.25
N PHE A 374 3.14 3.79 5.47
CA PHE A 374 4.10 2.74 5.84
C PHE A 374 4.00 1.51 4.92
N MET A 375 2.81 1.19 4.43
CA MET A 375 2.54 0.03 3.57
C MET A 375 2.58 0.38 2.08
N LEU A 376 2.80 1.64 1.69
CA LEU A 376 2.61 2.14 0.32
C LEU A 376 3.89 2.82 -0.21
N LYS A 377 4.16 2.68 -1.51
CA LYS A 377 5.40 3.15 -2.16
C LYS A 377 5.30 4.62 -2.55
N ALA A 378 4.17 5.01 -3.13
CA ALA A 378 3.89 6.37 -3.59
C ALA A 378 2.67 6.88 -2.83
N PRO A 379 2.83 7.29 -1.56
CA PRO A 379 1.70 7.60 -0.71
C PRO A 379 0.91 8.80 -1.24
N LEU A 380 -0.39 8.61 -1.44
CA LEU A 380 -1.35 9.68 -1.62
C LEU A 380 -1.47 10.45 -0.30
N VAL A 381 -1.44 11.77 -0.41
CA VAL A 381 -1.52 12.68 0.74
C VAL A 381 -2.59 13.75 0.49
N PRO A 382 -3.19 14.33 1.55
CA PRO A 382 -4.13 15.44 1.39
C PRO A 382 -3.53 16.59 0.57
N VAL A 383 -4.38 17.27 -0.20
CA VAL A 383 -3.95 18.33 -1.12
C VAL A 383 -3.16 19.42 -0.38
N GLY A 384 -1.98 19.75 -0.90
CA GLY A 384 -1.10 20.77 -0.31
C GLY A 384 -0.24 20.30 0.86
N THR A 385 -0.26 19.01 1.21
CA THR A 385 0.59 18.44 2.26
C THR A 385 1.82 17.70 1.68
N PRO A 386 2.94 17.63 2.41
CA PRO A 386 4.15 16.98 1.91
C PRO A 386 4.04 15.45 1.96
N VAL A 387 4.64 14.79 0.97
CA VAL A 387 4.86 13.34 0.96
C VAL A 387 6.06 13.02 1.86
N VAL A 388 5.91 12.02 2.72
CA VAL A 388 7.01 11.48 3.55
C VAL A 388 7.20 10.01 3.18
N ASN A 389 8.37 9.63 2.67
CA ASN A 389 8.65 8.25 2.24
C ASN A 389 9.49 7.45 3.26
N ALA A 390 10.21 8.15 4.15
CA ALA A 390 11.05 7.51 5.17
C ALA A 390 10.26 6.56 6.07
N LEU A 391 10.57 5.28 5.98
CA LEU A 391 9.78 4.21 6.61
C LEU A 391 9.67 4.38 8.13
N SER A 392 10.77 4.75 8.78
CA SER A 392 10.82 4.97 10.23
C SER A 392 9.93 6.14 10.66
N LYS A 393 9.89 7.23 9.87
CA LYS A 393 9.04 8.40 10.15
C LYS A 393 7.56 8.06 9.96
N GLN A 394 7.22 7.29 8.93
CA GLN A 394 5.85 6.81 8.71
C GLN A 394 5.38 5.91 9.84
N ARG A 395 6.22 4.99 10.31
CA ARG A 395 5.91 4.15 11.48
C ARG A 395 5.73 4.98 12.75
N MET A 396 6.61 5.96 12.98
CA MET A 396 6.54 6.87 14.12
C MET A 396 5.25 7.70 14.11
N ALA A 397 4.81 8.19 12.95
CA ALA A 397 3.55 8.91 12.82
C ALA A 397 2.35 8.04 13.26
N MET A 398 2.32 6.78 12.79
CA MET A 398 1.29 5.82 13.17
C MET A 398 1.32 5.47 14.67
N GLU A 399 2.51 5.19 15.22
CA GLU A 399 2.67 4.93 16.66
C GLU A 399 2.21 6.12 17.51
N ASN A 400 2.64 7.34 17.17
CA ASN A 400 2.31 8.53 17.94
C ASN A 400 0.83 8.90 17.84
N LEU A 401 0.17 8.67 16.70
CA LEU A 401 -1.28 8.85 16.59
C LEU A 401 -2.02 7.90 17.56
N PHE A 402 -1.67 6.62 17.57
CA PHE A 402 -2.35 5.65 18.42
C PHE A 402 -2.03 5.84 19.92
N ARG A 403 -0.82 6.30 20.25
CA ARG A 403 -0.46 6.74 21.59
C ARG A 403 -1.32 7.92 22.06
N ALA A 404 -1.56 8.91 21.18
CA ALA A 404 -2.40 10.05 21.50
C ALA A 404 -3.84 9.64 21.84
N CYS A 405 -4.40 8.62 21.16
CA CYS A 405 -5.73 8.08 21.45
C CYS A 405 -5.88 7.53 22.88
N ILE A 406 -4.79 7.16 23.56
CA ILE A 406 -4.80 6.69 24.96
C ILE A 406 -4.16 7.70 25.94
N GLY A 407 -3.97 8.95 25.51
CA GLY A 407 -3.44 10.02 26.36
C GLY A 407 -1.93 9.96 26.60
N LEU A 408 -1.18 9.22 25.78
CA LEU A 408 0.28 9.19 25.86
C LEU A 408 0.92 10.21 24.93
N ALA A 409 1.96 10.88 25.43
CA ALA A 409 2.79 11.78 24.63
C ALA A 409 3.56 11.01 23.53
N PRO A 410 3.95 11.71 22.44
CA PRO A 410 4.83 11.15 21.41
C PRO A 410 6.14 10.61 22.00
N GLN A 411 6.65 9.51 21.42
CA GLN A 411 7.98 9.02 21.75
C GLN A 411 9.04 10.05 21.33
N ASN A 412 9.98 10.35 22.23
CA ASN A 412 11.01 11.38 22.03
C ASN A 412 12.45 10.85 22.13
N GLU A 413 12.64 9.61 22.62
CA GLU A 413 13.97 8.97 22.77
C GLU A 413 15.01 9.79 23.54
N MET A 414 14.60 10.80 24.32
CA MET A 414 15.54 11.66 25.04
C MET A 414 16.19 10.93 26.21
N LEU A 415 15.48 10.02 26.87
CA LEU A 415 15.97 9.21 28.00
C LEU A 415 16.63 10.06 29.10
N LEU A 416 16.00 11.20 29.44
CA LEU A 416 16.55 12.18 30.38
C LEU A 416 16.70 11.61 31.78
N GLU A 417 15.85 10.68 32.18
CA GLU A 417 15.95 9.89 33.41
C GLU A 417 17.31 9.21 33.58
N HIS A 418 17.96 8.82 32.48
CA HIS A 418 19.29 8.20 32.48
C HIS A 418 20.43 9.22 32.28
N LYS A 419 20.13 10.38 31.67
CA LYS A 419 21.12 11.39 31.27
C LYS A 419 21.21 12.59 32.23
N ALA A 420 20.21 12.80 33.08
CA ALA A 420 20.18 13.87 34.08
C ALA A 420 20.60 13.33 35.46
N PRO A 421 21.75 13.77 36.01
CA PRO A 421 22.25 13.26 37.31
C PRO A 421 21.28 13.45 38.48
N SER A 422 20.45 14.50 38.44
CA SER A 422 19.45 14.79 39.49
C SER A 422 18.32 13.77 39.58
N GLN A 423 18.15 12.92 38.57
CA GLN A 423 17.08 11.90 38.53
C GLN A 423 17.58 10.46 38.77
N ARG A 424 18.89 10.25 38.97
CA ARG A 424 19.48 8.90 39.17
C ARG A 424 19.31 8.32 40.58
N ASN A 425 18.76 9.08 41.53
CA ASN A 425 18.63 8.70 42.95
C ASN A 425 17.17 8.55 43.42
N ILE A 426 16.23 8.33 42.50
CA ILE A 426 14.84 7.93 42.84
C ILE A 426 14.67 6.46 42.49
#